data_AF-A0A1I5X3B9-F1
#
_entry.id   AF-A0A1I5X3B9-F1
#
_cell.length_a   1.000
_cell.length_b   1.000
_cell.length_c   1.000
_cell.angle_alpha   90.00
_cell.angle_beta   90.00
_cell.angle_gamma   90.00
#
_symmetry.space_group_name_H-M   'P 1'
#
loop_
_entity.id
_entity.type
_entity.pdbx_description
1 polymer ?
#
loop_
_entity_poly.entity_id
_entity_poly.type
_entity_poly.pdbx_seq_one_letter_code
_entity_poly.pdbx_strand_id
1 'polypeptide(L)'
;GIVERYSKQEAVIILVDFRRTMLGYVEGDQLLGYAVSAPQLTEMMKDVAGSMTKRLPGPDVTPQQLKNRSWWTGPELFLIVDDYDLVVTQTSNPLKPLSEFLAQAKDVGLHMIVARRTGGASRAAYDPIIGKLKELAAPGMVMNGSRDEGALLGNVKPGPMPPGRGYYVSRKAGKQLMQVSWIPPE
;
A
#
# COMPACT_ATOMS: atom_id res chain seq x y z
N GLY A 1 -11.60 10.80 3.02
CA GLY A 1 -10.39 9.96 3.04
C GLY A 1 -9.12 10.78 3.26
N ILE A 2 -8.03 10.44 2.55
CA ILE A 2 -6.71 11.12 2.63
C ILE A 2 -6.84 12.59 2.18
N VAL A 3 -7.46 12.83 1.02
CA VAL A 3 -7.65 14.16 0.42
C VAL A 3 -8.45 15.15 1.29
N GLU A 4 -9.30 14.66 2.18
CA GLU A 4 -10.07 15.48 3.13
C GLU A 4 -9.27 15.88 4.38
N ARG A 5 -8.21 15.13 4.71
CA ARG A 5 -7.50 15.24 6.00
C ARG A 5 -6.11 15.84 5.87
N TYR A 6 -5.55 15.85 4.67
CA TYR A 6 -4.20 16.31 4.38
C TYR A 6 -4.21 17.27 3.21
N SER A 7 -3.54 18.40 3.36
CA SER A 7 -3.16 19.29 2.25
C SER A 7 -2.07 18.66 1.38
N LYS A 8 -1.83 19.24 0.19
CA LYS A 8 -0.74 18.82 -0.70
C LYS A 8 0.65 18.89 -0.05
N GLN A 9 0.85 19.88 0.83
CA GLN A 9 2.12 20.07 1.54
C GLN A 9 2.35 18.98 2.59
N GLU A 10 1.27 18.35 3.06
CA GLU A 10 1.33 17.28 4.08
C GLU A 10 1.34 15.89 3.45
N ALA A 11 0.58 15.66 2.37
CA ALA A 11 0.50 14.36 1.72
C ALA A 11 0.29 14.46 0.20
N VAL A 12 0.93 13.56 -0.51
CA VAL A 12 0.76 13.33 -1.95
C VAL A 12 0.45 11.87 -2.23
N ILE A 13 -0.23 11.61 -3.35
CA ILE A 13 -0.76 10.31 -3.73
C ILE A 13 -0.19 9.90 -5.09
N ILE A 14 0.31 8.67 -5.17
CA ILE A 14 0.49 7.97 -6.44
C ILE A 14 -0.56 6.86 -6.50
N LEU A 15 -1.33 6.84 -7.58
CA LEU A 15 -2.38 5.87 -7.80
C LEU A 15 -1.98 4.93 -8.94
N VAL A 16 -2.02 3.63 -8.70
CA VAL A 16 -1.69 2.59 -9.67
C VAL A 16 -2.96 1.81 -9.99
N ASP A 17 -3.37 1.92 -11.25
CA ASP A 17 -4.65 1.42 -11.72
C ASP A 17 -4.55 1.03 -13.21
N PHE A 18 -4.18 -0.22 -13.47
CA PHE A 18 -4.02 -0.70 -14.84
C PHE A 18 -5.35 -0.90 -15.57
N ARG A 19 -6.48 -0.93 -14.83
CA ARG A 19 -7.82 -1.08 -15.42
C ARG A 19 -8.54 0.24 -15.63
N ARG A 20 -8.03 1.34 -15.06
CA ARG A 20 -8.61 2.68 -15.14
C ARG A 20 -9.99 2.76 -14.50
N THR A 21 -10.21 2.00 -13.42
CA THR A 21 -11.46 1.97 -12.66
C THR A 21 -11.58 3.12 -11.65
N MET A 22 -10.47 3.80 -11.34
CA MET A 22 -10.38 4.87 -10.36
C MET A 22 -10.08 6.25 -11.00
N LEU A 23 -10.33 6.41 -12.30
CA LEU A 23 -10.30 7.72 -12.94
C LEU A 23 -11.28 8.67 -12.23
N GLY A 24 -10.86 9.90 -11.95
CA GLY A 24 -11.71 10.88 -11.25
C GLY A 24 -11.85 10.69 -9.74
N TYR A 25 -11.37 9.59 -9.15
CA TYR A 25 -11.47 9.40 -7.69
C TYR A 25 -10.52 10.31 -6.88
N VAL A 26 -9.44 10.79 -7.50
CA VAL A 26 -8.49 11.74 -6.92
C VAL A 26 -8.23 12.83 -7.95
N GLU A 27 -8.93 13.95 -7.84
CA GLU A 27 -8.84 15.06 -8.81
C GLU A 27 -8.03 16.27 -8.30
N GLY A 28 -7.66 16.25 -7.02
CA GLY A 28 -6.98 17.37 -6.36
C GLY A 28 -5.48 17.42 -6.59
N ASP A 29 -4.88 18.54 -6.16
CA ASP A 29 -3.44 18.79 -6.28
C ASP A 29 -2.54 17.81 -5.51
N GLN A 30 -3.13 16.95 -4.66
CA GLN A 30 -2.40 15.87 -3.98
C GLN A 30 -2.05 14.71 -4.92
N LEU A 31 -2.68 14.56 -6.10
CA LEU A 31 -2.30 13.52 -7.05
C LEU A 31 -0.94 13.85 -7.69
N LEU A 32 0.10 13.18 -7.21
CA LEU A 32 1.46 13.29 -7.76
C LEU A 32 1.60 12.52 -9.07
N GLY A 33 0.86 11.43 -9.23
CA GLY A 33 0.75 10.77 -10.52
C GLY A 33 -0.15 9.55 -10.53
N TYR A 34 -0.53 9.16 -11.75
CA TYR A 34 -1.47 8.09 -12.02
C TYR A 34 -0.87 7.12 -13.03
N ALA A 35 -0.60 5.89 -12.58
CA ALA A 35 0.09 4.86 -13.36
C ALA A 35 -0.90 3.84 -13.93
N VAL A 36 -0.97 3.74 -15.25
CA VAL A 36 -1.87 2.82 -15.98
C VAL A 36 -1.15 1.69 -16.70
N SER A 37 0.18 1.63 -16.59
CA SER A 37 1.00 0.63 -17.26
C SER A 37 2.29 0.32 -16.48
N ALA A 38 2.86 -0.86 -16.71
CA ALA A 38 4.08 -1.29 -16.03
C ALA A 38 5.32 -0.43 -16.35
N PRO A 39 5.58 0.03 -17.60
CA PRO A 39 6.72 0.89 -17.89
C PRO A 39 6.64 2.23 -17.14
N GLN A 40 5.46 2.87 -17.17
CA GLN A 40 5.22 4.12 -16.46
C GLN A 40 5.41 3.95 -14.95
N LEU A 41 4.83 2.89 -14.38
CA LEU A 41 5.00 2.59 -12.95
C LEU A 41 6.47 2.35 -12.60
N THR A 42 7.21 1.66 -13.45
CA THR A 42 8.63 1.36 -13.22
C THR A 42 9.46 2.64 -13.13
N GLU A 43 9.26 3.60 -14.04
CA GLU A 43 9.91 4.92 -13.99
C GLU A 43 9.55 5.65 -12.70
N MET A 44 8.26 5.74 -12.35
CA MET A 44 7.82 6.41 -11.12
C MET A 44 8.41 5.77 -9.86
N MET A 45 8.52 4.43 -9.81
CA MET A 45 9.09 3.74 -8.65
C MET A 45 10.61 3.94 -8.52
N LYS A 46 11.34 4.21 -9.61
CA LYS A 46 12.75 4.64 -9.53
C LYS A 46 12.86 6.00 -8.85
N ASP A 47 12.02 6.96 -9.24
CA ASP A 47 12.02 8.31 -8.65
C ASP A 47 11.60 8.27 -7.18
N VAL A 48 10.56 7.49 -6.86
CA VAL A 48 10.12 7.30 -5.47
C VAL A 48 11.23 6.66 -4.64
N ALA A 49 11.88 5.59 -5.11
CA ALA A 49 12.98 4.96 -4.39
C ALA A 49 14.10 5.97 -4.13
N GLY A 50 14.52 6.74 -5.14
CA GLY A 50 15.53 7.79 -4.97
C GLY A 50 15.12 8.88 -3.97
N SER A 51 13.84 9.25 -3.92
CA SER A 51 13.31 10.18 -2.91
C SER A 51 13.31 9.55 -1.51
N MET A 52 12.93 8.28 -1.36
CA MET A 52 12.92 7.59 -0.07
C MET A 52 14.32 7.38 0.49
N THR A 53 15.30 7.06 -0.37
CA THR A 53 16.72 6.96 0.01
C THR A 53 17.22 8.26 0.65
N LYS A 54 16.85 9.42 0.10
CA LYS A 54 17.24 10.74 0.66
C LYS A 54 16.59 11.04 2.01
N ARG A 55 15.49 10.36 2.35
CA ARG A 55 14.78 10.51 3.62
C ARG A 55 15.26 9.52 4.69
N LEU A 56 16.14 8.58 4.36
CA LEU A 56 16.70 7.66 5.34
C LEU A 56 17.52 8.45 6.39
N PRO A 57 17.43 8.08 7.68
CA PRO A 57 18.24 8.72 8.70
C PRO A 57 19.72 8.39 8.49
N GLY A 58 20.55 9.43 8.33
CA GLY A 58 22.00 9.30 8.25
C GLY A 58 22.67 9.06 9.62
N PRO A 59 23.99 8.84 9.65
CA PRO A 59 24.73 8.56 10.89
C PRO A 59 24.70 9.72 11.90
N ASP A 60 24.52 10.94 11.42
CA ASP A 60 24.50 12.16 12.25
C ASP A 60 23.11 12.49 12.82
N VAL A 61 22.08 11.68 12.51
CA VAL A 61 20.72 11.94 12.99
C VAL A 61 20.62 11.59 14.48
N THR A 62 20.28 12.60 15.28
CA THR A 62 20.15 12.45 16.73
C THR A 62 18.88 11.66 17.13
N PRO A 63 18.83 11.06 18.33
CA PRO A 63 17.62 10.41 18.83
C PRO A 63 16.38 11.32 18.88
N GLN A 64 16.59 12.61 19.15
CA GLN A 64 15.49 13.59 19.15
C GLN A 64 14.96 13.84 17.74
N GLN A 65 15.85 13.94 16.75
CA GLN A 65 15.48 14.02 15.34
C GLN A 65 14.76 12.74 14.88
N LEU A 66 15.22 11.55 15.30
CA LEU A 66 14.54 10.28 15.03
C LEU A 66 13.09 10.29 15.56
N LYS A 67 12.88 10.81 16.77
CA LYS A 67 11.56 10.84 17.42
C LYS A 67 10.57 11.80 16.76
N ASN A 68 11.02 12.97 16.34
CA ASN A 68 10.16 14.02 15.75
C ASN A 68 10.21 14.05 14.21
N ARG A 69 11.04 13.20 13.59
CA ARG A 69 11.25 13.10 12.14
C ARG A 69 11.70 14.40 11.48
N SER A 70 12.58 15.15 12.13
CA SER A 70 12.98 16.49 11.67
C SER A 70 14.26 16.55 10.82
N TRP A 71 14.83 15.41 10.39
CA TRP A 71 16.00 15.40 9.50
C TRP A 71 15.63 15.53 8.01
N TRP A 72 14.36 15.39 7.67
CA TRP A 72 13.82 15.68 6.34
C TRP A 72 12.52 16.47 6.46
N THR A 73 12.13 17.12 5.37
CA THR A 73 10.85 17.86 5.25
C THR A 73 10.20 17.55 3.90
N GLY A 74 8.88 17.75 3.82
CA GLY A 74 8.07 17.47 2.64
C GLY A 74 6.86 16.60 2.96
N PRO A 75 6.03 16.30 1.94
CA PRO A 75 4.82 15.53 2.15
C PRO A 75 5.11 14.04 2.35
N GLU A 76 4.21 13.39 3.08
CA GLU A 76 4.03 11.95 3.11
C GLU A 76 3.63 11.44 1.72
N LEU A 77 4.08 10.24 1.34
CA LEU A 77 3.67 9.59 0.10
C LEU A 77 2.69 8.45 0.39
N PHE A 78 1.48 8.54 -0.17
CA PHE A 78 0.51 7.45 -0.22
C PHE A 78 0.56 6.79 -1.60
N LEU A 79 1.11 5.59 -1.66
CA LEU A 79 1.08 4.74 -2.84
C LEU A 79 -0.09 3.77 -2.75
N ILE A 80 -1.08 3.97 -3.61
CA ILE A 80 -2.30 3.17 -3.67
C ILE A 80 -2.23 2.29 -4.92
N VAL A 81 -2.31 0.98 -4.73
CA VAL A 81 -2.19 -0.01 -5.81
C VAL A 81 -3.43 -0.86 -5.85
N ASP A 82 -4.22 -0.71 -6.90
CA ASP A 82 -5.36 -1.59 -7.18
C ASP A 82 -4.96 -2.73 -8.12
N ASP A 83 -5.71 -3.83 -8.05
CA ASP A 83 -5.46 -5.06 -8.81
C ASP A 83 -3.97 -5.46 -8.81
N TYR A 84 -3.35 -5.56 -7.63
CA TYR A 84 -1.92 -5.86 -7.47
C TYR A 84 -1.47 -7.11 -8.24
N ASP A 85 -2.34 -8.12 -8.37
CA ASP A 85 -2.09 -9.33 -9.15
C ASP A 85 -1.95 -9.10 -10.67
N LEU A 86 -2.41 -7.95 -11.20
CA LEU A 86 -2.18 -7.51 -12.57
C LEU A 86 -0.93 -6.64 -12.70
N VAL A 87 -0.57 -5.93 -11.64
CA VAL A 87 0.62 -5.07 -11.59
C VAL A 87 1.90 -5.91 -11.54
N VAL A 88 1.85 -7.04 -10.84
CA VAL A 88 3.01 -7.89 -10.59
C VAL A 88 2.91 -9.20 -11.35
N THR A 89 3.96 -9.51 -12.11
CA THR A 89 4.11 -10.80 -12.79
C THR A 89 5.17 -11.65 -12.09
N GLN A 90 5.29 -12.92 -12.47
CA GLN A 90 6.31 -13.81 -11.91
C GLN A 90 7.75 -13.34 -12.18
N THR A 91 7.97 -12.61 -13.28
CA THR A 91 9.30 -12.19 -13.74
C THR A 91 9.58 -10.71 -13.47
N SER A 92 8.55 -9.90 -13.22
CA SER A 92 8.70 -8.46 -13.03
C SER A 92 7.75 -7.92 -11.96
N ASN A 93 8.32 -7.17 -11.02
CA ASN A 93 7.57 -6.41 -10.04
C ASN A 93 8.08 -4.96 -10.04
N PRO A 94 7.35 -4.01 -10.65
CA PRO A 94 7.73 -2.59 -10.68
C PRO A 94 7.87 -1.96 -9.29
N LEU A 95 7.19 -2.51 -8.28
CA LEU A 95 7.17 -2.00 -6.90
C LEU A 95 8.33 -2.52 -6.06
N LYS A 96 9.08 -3.53 -6.55
CA LYS A 96 10.21 -4.15 -5.85
C LYS A 96 11.22 -3.15 -5.27
N PRO A 97 11.60 -2.04 -5.93
CA PRO A 97 12.51 -1.06 -5.34
C PRO A 97 12.03 -0.52 -3.99
N LEU A 98 10.73 -0.55 -3.71
CA LEU A 98 10.19 -0.03 -2.46
C LEU A 98 10.28 -1.01 -1.28
N SER A 99 10.60 -2.29 -1.52
CA SER A 99 10.56 -3.31 -0.47
C SER A 99 11.51 -3.02 0.70
N GLU A 100 12.65 -2.38 0.42
CA GLU A 100 13.67 -2.06 1.43
C GLU A 100 13.21 -0.97 2.41
N PHE A 101 12.33 -0.08 1.97
CA PHE A 101 11.82 1.02 2.80
C PHE A 101 10.65 0.60 3.68
N LEU A 102 9.98 -0.53 3.42
CA LEU A 102 8.75 -0.91 4.13
C LEU A 102 8.95 -1.04 5.65
N ALA A 103 10.12 -1.53 6.09
CA ALA A 103 10.45 -1.63 7.50
C ALA A 103 10.64 -0.26 8.18
N GLN A 104 11.05 0.75 7.40
CA GLN A 104 11.31 2.12 7.84
C GLN A 104 10.29 3.11 7.26
N ALA A 105 9.12 2.61 6.83
CA ALA A 105 8.14 3.39 6.09
C ALA A 105 7.66 4.62 6.90
N LYS A 106 7.56 4.46 8.23
CA LYS A 106 7.25 5.56 9.15
C LYS A 106 8.32 6.67 9.12
N ASP A 107 9.59 6.30 9.03
CA ASP A 107 10.70 7.23 9.12
C ASP A 107 10.90 8.00 7.81
N VAL A 108 10.67 7.37 6.65
CA VAL A 108 10.77 8.01 5.34
C VAL A 108 9.46 8.62 4.84
N GLY A 109 8.37 8.38 5.56
CA GLY A 109 7.06 8.92 5.20
C GLY A 109 6.40 8.25 4.00
N LEU A 110 6.46 6.93 3.98
CA LEU A 110 5.86 6.07 2.95
C LEU A 110 4.65 5.34 3.54
N HIS A 111 3.54 5.39 2.80
CA HIS A 111 2.33 4.62 3.09
C HIS A 111 1.99 3.80 1.84
N MET A 112 1.82 2.50 2.00
CA MET A 112 1.47 1.61 0.89
C MET A 112 0.12 0.94 1.18
N ILE A 113 -0.82 1.09 0.25
CA ILE A 113 -2.16 0.54 0.31
C ILE A 113 -2.32 -0.34 -0.93
N VAL A 114 -2.56 -1.63 -0.72
CA VAL A 114 -2.63 -2.62 -1.82
C VAL A 114 -3.96 -3.36 -1.77
N ALA A 115 -4.62 -3.44 -2.92
CA ALA A 115 -5.74 -4.34 -3.15
C ALA A 115 -5.31 -5.45 -4.11
N ARG A 116 -5.66 -6.68 -3.77
CA ARG A 116 -5.31 -7.87 -4.56
C ARG A 116 -6.48 -8.84 -4.54
N ARG A 117 -6.75 -9.49 -5.67
CA ARG A 117 -7.73 -10.58 -5.72
C ARG A 117 -7.29 -11.75 -4.86
N THR A 118 -8.24 -12.56 -4.39
CA THR A 118 -7.91 -13.75 -3.59
C THR A 118 -7.27 -14.86 -4.41
N GLY A 119 -7.51 -14.92 -5.73
CA GLY A 119 -6.95 -15.97 -6.59
C GLY A 119 -5.43 -16.04 -6.53
N GLY A 120 -4.88 -17.20 -6.21
CA GLY A 120 -3.45 -17.45 -6.03
C GLY A 120 -2.80 -16.64 -4.92
N ALA A 121 -3.55 -16.08 -3.97
CA ALA A 121 -3.05 -15.26 -2.86
C ALA A 121 -2.16 -16.05 -1.90
N SER A 122 -2.38 -17.36 -1.79
CA SER A 122 -1.47 -18.29 -1.11
C SER A 122 0.00 -18.11 -1.52
N ARG A 123 0.27 -17.87 -2.81
CA ARG A 123 1.63 -17.68 -3.36
C ARG A 123 2.18 -16.27 -3.15
N ALA A 124 1.33 -15.29 -2.85
CA ALA A 124 1.73 -13.90 -2.66
C ALA A 124 2.59 -13.68 -1.39
N ALA A 125 2.69 -14.67 -0.49
CA ALA A 125 3.59 -14.57 0.64
C ALA A 125 5.08 -14.50 0.24
N TYR A 126 5.45 -15.01 -0.94
CA TYR A 126 6.82 -14.95 -1.46
C TYR A 126 7.11 -13.67 -2.25
N ASP A 127 6.09 -12.84 -2.50
CA ASP A 127 6.26 -11.56 -3.16
C ASP A 127 6.98 -10.57 -2.21
N PRO A 128 7.98 -9.80 -2.70
CA PRO A 128 8.81 -8.94 -1.85
C PRO A 128 8.06 -7.80 -1.17
N ILE A 129 6.85 -7.46 -1.64
CA ILE A 129 6.03 -6.40 -1.05
C ILE A 129 4.99 -7.00 -0.11
N ILE A 130 4.12 -7.88 -0.61
CA ILE A 130 3.05 -8.51 0.18
C ILE A 130 3.65 -9.36 1.31
N GLY A 131 4.72 -10.10 1.04
CA GLY A 131 5.46 -10.86 2.04
C GLY A 131 6.00 -9.96 3.14
N LYS A 132 6.60 -8.82 2.79
CA LYS A 132 7.14 -7.87 3.76
C LYS A 132 6.05 -7.16 4.58
N LEU A 133 4.95 -6.77 3.95
CA LEU A 133 3.79 -6.22 4.66
C LEU A 133 3.21 -7.21 5.68
N LYS A 134 3.16 -8.50 5.33
CA LYS A 134 2.76 -9.57 6.25
C LYS A 134 3.77 -9.76 7.39
N GLU A 135 5.07 -9.78 7.09
CA GLU A 135 6.14 -9.87 8.08
C GLU A 135 6.07 -8.73 9.12
N LEU A 136 5.79 -7.51 8.65
CA LEU A 136 5.64 -6.32 9.49
C LEU A 136 4.28 -6.26 10.22
N ALA A 137 3.44 -7.28 10.05
CA ALA A 137 2.08 -7.36 10.57
C ALA A 137 1.28 -6.08 10.29
N ALA A 138 1.36 -5.61 9.02
CA ALA A 138 0.57 -4.50 8.53
C ALA A 138 -0.94 -4.82 8.68
N PRO A 139 -1.77 -3.84 9.06
CA PRO A 139 -3.21 -4.03 9.06
C PRO A 139 -3.73 -4.40 7.68
N GLY A 140 -4.71 -5.29 7.62
CA GLY A 140 -5.32 -5.68 6.35
C GLY A 140 -6.68 -6.34 6.52
N MET A 141 -7.36 -6.57 5.41
CA MET A 141 -8.71 -7.13 5.39
C MET A 141 -8.77 -8.33 4.45
N VAL A 142 -9.36 -9.44 4.90
CA VAL A 142 -9.64 -10.62 4.08
C VAL A 142 -11.14 -10.66 3.78
N MET A 143 -11.51 -10.50 2.51
CA MET A 143 -12.90 -10.43 2.05
C MET A 143 -13.36 -11.77 1.43
N ASN A 144 -14.34 -11.70 0.54
CA ASN A 144 -14.85 -12.84 -0.23
C ASN A 144 -13.73 -13.59 -0.97
N GLY A 145 -13.73 -14.93 -0.91
CA GLY A 145 -12.84 -15.78 -1.69
C GLY A 145 -12.95 -17.27 -1.34
N SER A 146 -12.14 -18.11 -1.99
CA SER A 146 -12.10 -19.56 -1.72
C SER A 146 -11.22 -19.91 -0.53
N ARG A 147 -11.72 -20.78 0.37
CA ARG A 147 -10.96 -21.30 1.52
C ARG A 147 -9.70 -22.08 1.11
N ASP A 148 -9.62 -22.54 -0.14
CA ASP A 148 -8.49 -23.30 -0.68
C ASP A 148 -7.21 -22.47 -0.78
N GLU A 149 -7.32 -21.14 -0.77
CA GLU A 149 -6.17 -20.22 -0.70
C GLU A 149 -5.45 -20.26 0.66
N GLY A 150 -5.99 -20.99 1.63
CA GLY A 150 -5.40 -21.08 2.96
C GLY A 150 -5.50 -19.76 3.73
N ALA A 151 -4.60 -19.59 4.70
CA ALA A 151 -4.59 -18.39 5.55
C ALA A 151 -3.84 -17.24 4.87
N LEU A 152 -4.51 -16.10 4.69
CA LEU A 152 -3.97 -14.96 3.97
C LEU A 152 -3.36 -13.91 4.89
N LEU A 153 -4.07 -13.53 5.96
CA LEU A 153 -3.59 -12.61 7.00
C LEU A 153 -3.78 -13.25 8.37
N GLY A 154 -2.68 -13.44 9.10
CA GLY A 154 -2.68 -14.24 10.34
C GLY A 154 -3.19 -15.66 10.07
N ASN A 155 -4.21 -16.07 10.82
CA ASN A 155 -4.89 -17.37 10.64
C ASN A 155 -6.20 -17.27 9.85
N VAL A 156 -6.48 -16.12 9.22
CA VAL A 156 -7.75 -15.88 8.53
C VAL A 156 -7.72 -16.47 7.12
N LYS A 157 -8.61 -17.43 6.88
CA LYS A 157 -8.94 -17.92 5.54
C LYS A 157 -10.10 -17.10 4.95
N PRO A 158 -10.06 -16.75 3.66
CA PRO A 158 -11.20 -16.13 2.99
C PRO A 158 -12.39 -17.10 2.93
N GLY A 159 -13.59 -16.58 2.70
CA GLY A 159 -14.79 -17.39 2.55
C GLY A 159 -15.93 -16.58 1.93
N PRO A 160 -17.07 -17.23 1.57
CA PRO A 160 -18.20 -16.52 0.98
C PRO A 160 -18.71 -15.40 1.89
N MET A 161 -18.72 -14.17 1.37
CA MET A 161 -19.19 -12.97 2.06
C MET A 161 -19.89 -12.04 1.08
N PRO A 162 -20.90 -11.25 1.53
CA PRO A 162 -21.50 -10.21 0.70
C PRO A 162 -20.47 -9.11 0.37
N PRO A 163 -20.71 -8.31 -0.70
CA PRO A 163 -19.85 -7.18 -1.05
C PRO A 163 -19.59 -6.25 0.13
N GLY A 164 -18.32 -5.84 0.26
CA GLY A 164 -17.87 -4.96 1.32
C GLY A 164 -17.63 -5.61 2.70
N ARG A 165 -18.00 -6.89 2.89
CA ARG A 165 -17.74 -7.61 4.16
C ARG A 165 -16.40 -8.33 4.14
N GLY A 166 -15.71 -8.34 5.29
CA GLY A 166 -14.44 -9.04 5.45
C GLY A 166 -13.94 -9.05 6.89
N TYR A 167 -12.93 -9.86 7.16
CA TYR A 167 -12.21 -9.86 8.43
C TYR A 167 -11.04 -8.87 8.37
N TYR A 168 -11.13 -7.79 9.14
CA TYR A 168 -10.01 -6.91 9.41
C TYR A 168 -9.08 -7.56 10.45
N VAL A 169 -7.78 -7.48 10.21
CA VAL A 169 -6.74 -8.04 11.08
C VAL A 169 -5.70 -6.96 11.33
N SER A 170 -5.41 -6.68 12.61
CA SER A 170 -4.31 -5.81 13.00
C SER A 170 -3.71 -6.23 14.34
N ARG A 171 -2.48 -5.80 14.63
CA ARG A 171 -1.84 -6.07 15.93
C ARG A 171 -2.62 -5.52 17.13
N LYS A 172 -3.25 -4.35 16.97
CA LYS A 172 -3.95 -3.65 18.06
C LYS A 172 -5.36 -4.20 18.31
N ALA A 173 -6.11 -4.46 17.24
CA ALA A 173 -7.53 -4.83 17.34
C ALA A 173 -7.78 -6.35 17.20
N GLY A 174 -6.74 -7.13 16.88
CA GLY A 174 -6.89 -8.54 16.55
C GLY A 174 -7.72 -8.74 15.28
N LYS A 175 -8.51 -9.82 15.24
CA LYS A 175 -9.41 -10.17 14.14
C LYS A 175 -10.82 -9.65 14.42
N GLN A 176 -11.36 -8.84 13.52
CA GLN A 176 -12.71 -8.28 13.60
C GLN A 176 -13.47 -8.47 12.29
N LEU A 177 -14.75 -8.85 12.35
CA LEU A 177 -15.61 -8.85 11.16
C LEU A 177 -16.10 -7.41 10.92
N MET A 178 -15.85 -6.87 9.73
CA MET A 178 -16.18 -5.50 9.36
C MET A 178 -16.93 -5.43 8.03
N GLN A 179 -17.72 -4.37 7.88
CA GLN A 179 -18.38 -3.97 6.63
C GLN A 179 -17.79 -2.61 6.24
N VAL A 180 -17.20 -2.52 5.05
CA VAL A 180 -16.73 -1.23 4.52
C VAL A 180 -17.92 -0.41 4.02
N SER A 181 -17.82 0.91 4.18
CA SER A 181 -18.79 1.85 3.61
C SER A 181 -18.75 1.81 2.09
N TRP A 182 -19.92 1.98 1.48
CA TRP A 182 -20.04 2.10 0.03
C TRP A 182 -19.94 3.56 -0.39
N ILE A 183 -19.10 3.86 -1.38
CA ILE A 183 -19.04 5.15 -2.05
C ILE A 183 -19.58 4.90 -3.46
N PRO A 184 -20.71 5.52 -3.85
CA PRO A 184 -21.23 5.39 -5.21
C PRO A 184 -20.17 5.77 -6.23
N PRO A 185 -19.99 5.00 -7.33
CA PRO A 185 -19.18 5.44 -8.45
C PRO A 185 -19.85 6.64 -9.11
N GLU A 186 -19.03 7.61 -9.51
CA GLU A 186 -19.46 8.77 -10.32
C GLU A 186 -19.68 8.40 -11.78
#